data_AF-A0A016TWR7-F1
#
_entry.id   AF-A0A016TWR7-F1
#
_cell.length_a   1.000
_cell.length_b   1.000
_cell.length_c   1.000
_cell.angle_alpha   90.00
_cell.angle_beta   90.00
_cell.angle_gamma   90.00
#
_symmetry.space_group_name_H-M   'P 1'
#
loop_
_entity.id
_entity.type
_entity.pdbx_description
1 polymer ?
#
loop_
_entity_poly.entity_id
_entity_poly.type
_entity_poly.pdbx_seq_one_letter_code
_entity_poly.pdbx_strand_id
1 'polypeptide(L)' 'MVGFYFVALAAIFLLPTFGDASRVEYCPGSNITREEVIEMVKLINHHRTLLVKGEHNSGIPGKKLPPAKRMTKIALEDDD' A
#
# COMPACT_ATOMS: atom_id res chain seq x y z
N MET A 1 38.86 19.57 -29.33
CA MET A 1 38.22 19.04 -28.10
C MET A 1 36.70 19.22 -28.19
N VAL A 2 36.03 18.48 -29.08
CA VAL A 2 34.58 18.60 -29.35
C VAL A 2 33.88 17.23 -29.28
N GLY A 3 34.64 16.13 -29.33
CA GLY A 3 34.09 14.76 -29.40
C GLY A 3 33.62 14.16 -28.08
N PHE A 4 34.01 14.70 -26.92
CA PHE A 4 33.64 14.11 -25.62
C PHE A 4 32.30 14.61 -25.07
N TYR A 5 31.79 15.75 -25.55
CA TYR A 5 30.53 16.33 -25.05
C TYR A 5 29.28 15.64 -25.62
N PHE A 6 29.36 14.99 -26.78
CA PHE A 6 28.21 14.31 -27.40
C PHE A 6 27.87 12.97 -26.73
N VAL A 7 28.85 12.29 -26.14
CA VAL A 7 28.64 10.99 -25.47
C VAL A 7 27.89 11.17 -24.14
N ALA A 8 28.10 12.30 -23.45
CA ALA A 8 27.42 12.61 -22.19
C ALA A 8 25.92 12.93 -22.38
N LEU A 9 25.54 13.55 -23.51
CA LEU A 9 24.13 13.87 -23.82
C LEU A 9 23.33 12.63 -24.23
N ALA A 10 23.94 11.67 -24.93
CA ALA A 10 23.26 10.43 -25.34
C ALA A 10 22.91 9.52 -24.14
N ALA A 11 23.72 9.56 -23.07
CA ALA A 11 23.48 8.76 -21.87
C ALA A 11 22.25 9.24 -21.07
N ILE A 12 21.89 10.52 -21.16
CA ILE A 12 20.70 11.08 -20.47
C ILE A 12 19.40 10.61 -21.15
N PHE A 13 19.42 10.37 -22.46
CA PHE A 13 18.25 9.87 -23.21
C PHE A 13 18.05 8.35 -23.11
N LEU A 14 19.05 7.60 -22.62
CA LEU A 14 18.97 6.14 -22.41
C LEU A 14 18.72 5.75 -20.96
N LEU A 15 18.72 6.71 -20.03
CA LEU A 15 18.14 6.47 -18.72
C LEU A 15 16.63 6.32 -18.93
N PRO A 16 16.04 5.16 -18.60
CA PRO A 16 14.59 5.06 -18.59
C PRO A 16 14.15 6.17 -17.65
N THR A 17 13.38 7.11 -18.15
CA THR A 17 12.55 7.92 -17.30
C THR A 17 11.61 6.93 -16.62
N PHE A 18 12.04 6.34 -15.51
CA PHE A 18 11.19 5.76 -14.49
C PHE A 18 10.43 6.94 -13.86
N GLY A 19 9.70 7.68 -14.68
CA GLY A 19 8.55 8.40 -14.20
C GLY A 19 7.54 7.31 -13.89
N ASP A 20 7.14 7.24 -12.63
CA ASP A 20 5.98 6.52 -12.12
C ASP A 20 4.67 7.00 -12.77
N ALA A 21 4.63 7.16 -14.10
CA ALA A 21 3.53 7.72 -14.87
C ALA A 21 2.37 6.74 -15.05
N SER A 22 2.40 5.58 -14.39
CA SER A 22 1.35 4.55 -14.45
C SER A 22 0.72 4.24 -13.09
N ARG A 23 1.07 4.94 -12.01
CA ARG A 23 0.32 4.85 -10.76
C ARG A 23 -0.93 5.73 -10.89
N VAL A 24 -2.00 5.13 -11.40
CA VAL A 24 -3.35 5.71 -11.30
C VAL A 24 -3.62 5.85 -9.80
N GLU A 25 -3.65 7.09 -9.31
CA GLU A 25 -4.03 7.39 -7.92
C GLU A 25 -5.42 6.81 -7.68
N TYR A 26 -5.54 5.93 -6.69
CA TYR A 26 -6.84 5.37 -6.34
C TYR A 26 -7.65 6.34 -5.47
N CYS A 27 -6.97 7.02 -4.54
CA CYS A 27 -7.56 8.07 -3.72
C CYS A 27 -7.00 9.43 -4.17
N PRO A 28 -7.84 10.42 -4.51
CA PRO A 28 -7.37 11.72 -5.00
C PRO A 28 -6.39 12.39 -4.05
N GLY A 29 -5.23 12.82 -4.56
CA GLY A 29 -4.22 13.53 -3.77
C GLY A 29 -3.35 12.61 -2.90
N SER A 30 -3.30 11.32 -3.25
CA SER A 30 -2.45 10.35 -2.57
C SER A 30 -1.64 9.54 -3.59
N ASN A 31 -0.42 9.16 -3.20
CA ASN A 31 0.47 8.35 -4.05
C ASN A 31 0.20 6.84 -3.90
N ILE A 32 -1.01 6.45 -3.47
CA ILE A 32 -1.35 5.06 -3.18
C ILE A 32 -2.12 4.44 -4.35
N THR A 33 -1.74 3.22 -4.73
CA THR A 33 -2.45 2.48 -5.78
C THR A 33 -3.64 1.72 -5.20
N ARG A 34 -4.57 1.32 -6.07
CA ARG A 34 -5.75 0.55 -5.66
C ARG A 34 -5.35 -0.78 -5.01
N GLU A 35 -4.32 -1.42 -5.55
CA GLU A 35 -3.79 -2.68 -5.06
C GLU A 35 -3.25 -2.52 -3.65
N GLU A 36 -2.50 -1.44 -3.38
CA GLU A 36 -1.97 -1.12 -2.05
C GLU A 36 -3.13 -0.92 -1.05
N VAL A 37 -4.21 -0.23 -1.43
CA VAL A 37 -5.40 -0.05 -0.59
C VAL A 37 -6.11 -1.39 -0.35
N ILE A 38 -6.30 -2.22 -1.39
CA ILE A 38 -6.91 -3.55 -1.26
C ILE A 38 -6.12 -4.42 -0.29
N GLU A 39 -4.79 -4.45 -0.40
CA GLU A 39 -3.93 -5.22 0.50
C GLU A 39 -4.03 -4.73 1.94
N MET A 40 -4.02 -3.41 2.13
CA MET A 40 -4.15 -2.80 3.46
C MET A 40 -5.51 -3.16 4.10
N VAL A 41 -6.61 -3.08 3.35
CA VAL A 41 -7.94 -3.45 3.83
C VAL A 41 -8.04 -4.95 4.14
N LYS A 42 -7.40 -5.82 3.34
CA LYS A 42 -7.32 -7.26 3.65
C LYS A 42 -6.58 -7.50 4.96
N LEU A 43 -5.44 -6.85 5.16
CA LEU A 43 -4.64 -6.96 6.38
C LEU A 43 -5.45 -6.50 7.60
N ILE A 44 -6.09 -5.33 7.53
CA ILE A 44 -6.90 -4.81 8.62
C ILE A 44 -8.05 -5.77 8.96
N ASN A 45 -8.76 -6.28 7.95
CA ASN A 45 -9.85 -7.23 8.15
C ASN A 45 -9.37 -8.56 8.73
N HIS A 46 -8.16 -9.01 8.40
CA HIS A 46 -7.56 -10.18 9.03
C HIS A 46 -7.38 -9.97 10.54
N HIS A 47 -6.80 -8.84 10.95
CA HIS A 47 -6.66 -8.49 12.37
C HIS A 47 -8.01 -8.34 13.08
N ARG A 48 -9.01 -7.72 12.43
CA ARG A 48 -10.38 -7.65 12.96
C ARG A 48 -11.00 -9.03 13.18
N THR A 49 -10.71 -9.98 12.30
CA THR A 49 -11.14 -11.38 12.46
C THR A 49 -10.48 -12.03 13.68
N LEU A 50 -9.18 -11.80 13.89
CA LEU A 50 -8.48 -12.29 15.08
C LEU A 50 -9.03 -11.66 16.37
N LEU A 51 -9.43 -10.38 16.33
CA LEU A 51 -10.07 -9.69 17.45
C LEU A 51 -11.43 -10.30 17.78
N VAL A 52 -12.26 -10.61 16.79
CA VAL A 52 -13.56 -11.29 17.02
C VAL A 52 -13.36 -12.65 17.70
N LYS A 53 -12.34 -13.40 17.27
CA LYS A 53 -12.01 -14.71 17.84
C LYS A 53 -11.33 -14.63 19.22
N GLY A 54 -10.90 -13.45 19.67
CA GLY A 54 -10.08 -13.31 20.87
C GLY A 54 -8.69 -13.93 20.72
N GLU A 55 -8.19 -14.03 19.49
CA GLU A 55 -6.89 -14.62 19.15
C GLU A 55 -5.79 -13.58 18.96
N HIS A 56 -6.16 -12.30 18.87
CA HIS A 56 -5.22 -11.22 18.69
C HIS A 56 -4.36 -11.02 19.95
N ASN A 57 -3.04 -11.00 19.77
CA ASN A 57 -2.11 -10.74 20.87
C ASN A 57 -2.28 -9.30 21.38
N SER A 58 -2.17 -9.13 22.70
CA SER A 58 -1.97 -7.81 23.28
C SER A 58 -0.48 -7.44 23.20
N GLY A 59 -0.14 -6.18 23.48
CA GLY A 59 1.26 -5.77 23.68
C GLY A 59 1.91 -6.38 24.93
N ILE A 60 1.16 -7.13 25.74
CA ILE A 60 1.66 -7.84 26.91
C ILE A 60 1.94 -9.31 26.51
N PRO A 61 3.16 -9.82 26.72
CA PRO A 61 3.53 -11.19 26.39
C PRO A 61 2.56 -12.22 26.99
N GLY A 62 2.13 -13.19 26.17
CA GLY A 62 1.24 -14.27 26.59
C GLY A 62 -0.23 -13.86 26.83
N LYS A 63 -0.59 -12.57 26.73
CA LYS A 63 -1.97 -12.13 26.86
C LYS A 63 -2.59 -11.82 25.51
N LYS A 64 -3.82 -12.31 25.32
CA LYS A 64 -4.67 -12.02 24.15
C LYS A 64 -5.72 -10.96 24.49
N LEU A 65 -6.13 -10.22 23.48
CA LEU A 65 -7.26 -9.30 23.58
C LEU A 65 -8.58 -10.08 23.70
N PRO A 66 -9.56 -9.58 24.46
CA PRO A 66 -10.85 -10.24 24.59
C PRO A 66 -11.58 -10.29 23.24
N PRO A 67 -12.44 -11.31 23.01
CA PRO A 67 -13.20 -11.43 21.78
C PRO A 67 -14.15 -10.22 21.59
N ALA A 68 -14.05 -9.57 20.43
CA ALA A 68 -14.89 -8.44 20.08
C ALA A 68 -16.28 -8.91 19.61
N LYS A 69 -17.35 -8.28 20.12
CA LYS A 69 -18.73 -8.49 19.65
C LYS A 69 -19.09 -7.43 18.60
N ARG A 70 -19.79 -7.85 17.54
CA ARG A 70 -20.32 -6.98 16.48
C ARG A 70 -19.25 -6.18 15.71
N MET A 71 -18.04 -6.70 15.60
CA MET A 71 -17.01 -6.08 14.75
C MET A 71 -17.31 -6.39 13.28
N THR A 72 -17.56 -5.34 12.49
CA THR A 72 -17.90 -5.44 11.06
C THR A 72 -16.66 -5.46 10.18
N LYS A 73 -16.78 -6.07 8.99
CA LYS A 73 -15.74 -6.02 7.96
C LYS A 73 -15.71 -4.63 7.33
N ILE A 74 -14.51 -4.12 7.06
CA ILE A 74 -14.33 -2.89 6.27
C ILE A 74 -14.48 -3.27 4.80
N ALA A 75 -15.39 -2.60 4.11
CA ALA A 75 -15.53 -2.66 2.65
C ALA A 75 -14.73 -1.50 2.03
N LEU A 76 -14.28 -1.70 0.78
CA LEU A 76 -13.85 -0.58 -0.04
C LEU A 76 -15.13 0.13 -0.49
N GLU A 77 -15.13 1.45 -0.42
CA GLU A 77 -16.09 2.24 -1.18
C GLU A 77 -15.64 2.13 -2.65
N ASP A 78 -16.49 1.55 -3.48
CA ASP A 78 -16.31 1.61 -4.92
C ASP A 78 -16.78 3.01 -5.34
N ASP A 79 -15.87 3.83 -5.88
CA ASP A 79 -16.25 5.06 -6.55
C ASP A 79 -17.01 4.67 -7.83
N ASP A 80 -18.34 4.85 -7.82
CA ASP A 80 -19.24 4.62 -8.97
C ASP A 80 -18.91 5.52 -10.18
#